data_AF-A0A970KP60-F1
#
_entry.id   AF-A0A970KP60-F1
#
_cell.length_a   1.000
_cell.length_b   1.000
_cell.length_c   1.000
_cell.angle_alpha   90.00
_cell.angle_beta   90.00
_cell.angle_gamma   90.00
#
_symmetry.space_group_name_H-M   'P 1'
#
loop_
_entity.id
_entity.type
_entity.pdbx_description
1 polymer ?
#
loop_
_entity_poly.entity_id
_entity_poly.type
_entity_poly.pdbx_seq_one_letter_code
_entity_poly.pdbx_strand_id
1 'polypeptide(L)'
;MDGENAYLAIVLPQAATVADCRTVAAFNRFFPPGDVYARAEEGKVVIYLKQLDFKKLKEFTAARPDKLAQQIYRAIDSIKSYNIRGGKRIYANYGAERKVKQRKLKEEKRDKVFYARAHDFARENNVVPPAYENRIICGDSQEILKALPDNCVDLIFTSPPYNFGLEYAEQDDDHYWQDYFNKLFAVFDQCIRVLKFGGRIAVNVQPLFSDYIPTHHLVSNYFMQKKLLWKGEILWEKNNYNCKYTAWGSWKSPASPYLKYTWEFIEVFCKGSLKKAGAKENADITAEEFKNWVTAKWSIAPERKMQEYGHPAMFPEELARRVIKLFSFRGDFVLDPFNGVGTTTAVAQRLGRNFLGIDIAEEYCEKARARLAGAGGGPGGHVKKREHAGSVLHV
;
A
#
# COMPACT_ATOMS: atom_id res chain seq x y z
N MET A 1 0.38 12.89 44.49
CA MET A 1 1.32 12.03 43.73
C MET A 1 0.78 11.97 42.30
N ASP A 2 0.80 13.11 41.58
CA ASP A 2 -0.02 13.31 40.36
C ASP A 2 0.79 13.87 39.16
N GLY A 3 2.12 13.70 39.16
CA GLY A 3 3.00 14.25 38.11
C GLY A 3 3.58 13.24 37.11
N GLU A 4 3.57 11.94 37.42
CA GLU A 4 4.32 10.94 36.64
C GLU A 4 3.61 10.43 35.38
N ASN A 5 2.29 10.63 35.25
CA ASN A 5 1.53 10.19 34.06
C ASN A 5 1.73 11.06 32.81
N ALA A 6 2.52 12.15 32.88
CA ALA A 6 2.69 13.09 31.77
C ALA A 6 3.93 12.81 30.87
N TYR A 7 4.84 11.93 31.29
CA TYR A 7 6.12 11.68 30.62
C TYR A 7 6.27 10.21 30.22
N LEU A 8 6.93 9.95 29.08
CA LEU A 8 7.44 8.63 28.73
C LEU A 8 8.77 8.39 29.46
N ALA A 9 8.80 7.42 30.37
CA ALA A 9 10.02 7.00 31.05
C ALA A 9 10.83 6.02 30.19
N ILE A 10 12.09 6.37 29.91
CA ILE A 10 13.06 5.53 29.20
C ILE A 10 14.15 5.14 30.19
N VAL A 11 14.32 3.83 30.43
CA VAL A 11 15.30 3.32 31.38
C VAL A 11 16.56 2.87 30.65
N LEU A 12 17.70 3.44 31.04
CA LEU A 12 19.03 3.02 30.61
C LEU A 12 19.67 2.20 31.75
N PRO A 13 19.88 0.88 31.59
CA PRO A 13 20.42 0.02 32.64
C PRO A 13 21.95 0.19 32.73
N GLN A 14 22.39 1.17 33.52
CA GLN A 14 23.80 1.38 33.85
C GLN A 14 23.95 2.08 35.20
N ALA A 15 24.98 1.71 35.96
CA ALA A 15 25.34 2.41 37.19
C ALA A 15 25.71 3.87 36.87
N ALA A 16 25.06 4.82 37.53
CA ALA A 16 25.36 6.24 37.35
C ALA A 16 26.72 6.57 37.97
N THR A 17 27.76 6.60 37.13
CA THR A 17 29.08 7.07 37.53
C THR A 17 29.07 8.57 37.82
N VAL A 18 30.12 9.11 38.45
CA VAL A 18 30.27 10.56 38.63
C VAL A 18 30.23 11.32 37.29
N ALA A 19 30.75 10.71 36.22
CA ALA A 19 30.67 11.27 34.87
C ALA A 19 29.23 11.30 34.34
N ASP A 20 28.46 10.24 34.57
CA ASP A 20 27.04 10.18 34.20
C ASP A 20 26.22 11.25 34.92
N CYS A 21 26.48 11.48 36.21
CA CYS A 21 25.84 12.54 36.97
C CYS A 21 26.10 13.93 36.38
N ARG A 22 27.33 14.19 35.88
CA ARG A 22 27.67 15.44 35.18
C ARG A 22 26.95 15.57 33.84
N THR A 23 26.76 14.47 33.11
CA THR A 23 25.99 14.46 31.86
C THR A 23 24.51 14.68 32.13
N VAL A 24 23.92 14.03 33.14
CA VAL A 24 22.53 14.24 33.57
C VAL A 24 22.30 15.70 33.97
N ALA A 25 23.19 16.28 34.79
CA ALA A 25 23.07 17.68 35.22
C ALA A 25 23.11 18.64 34.02
N ALA A 26 23.99 18.41 33.05
CA ALA A 26 24.06 19.24 31.86
C ALA A 26 22.88 19.05 30.93
N PHE A 27 22.38 17.82 30.78
CA PHE A 27 21.17 17.53 30.02
C PHE A 27 19.98 18.29 30.59
N ASN A 28 19.80 18.26 31.91
CA ASN A 28 18.73 18.97 32.61
C ASN A 28 18.88 20.50 32.57
N ARG A 29 20.09 21.02 32.35
CA ARG A 29 20.33 22.46 32.13
C ARG A 29 20.08 22.88 30.69
N PHE A 30 20.33 21.99 29.73
CA PHE A 30 20.21 22.27 28.30
C PHE A 30 18.75 22.23 27.84
N PHE A 31 17.93 21.35 28.44
CA PHE A 31 16.53 21.18 28.08
C PHE A 31 15.59 21.74 29.15
N PRO A 32 14.44 22.33 28.75
CA PRO A 32 13.40 22.71 29.71
C PRO A 32 12.85 21.47 30.42
N PRO A 33 12.70 21.47 31.76
CA PRO A 33 12.18 20.31 32.50
C PRO A 33 10.72 19.97 32.13
N GLY A 34 9.96 20.94 31.63
CA GLY A 34 8.63 20.73 31.06
C GLY A 34 8.61 19.89 29.77
N ASP A 35 9.75 19.77 29.08
CA ASP A 35 9.91 19.06 27.81
C ASP A 35 10.56 17.70 28.02
N VAL A 36 11.73 17.67 28.66
CA VAL A 36 12.48 16.45 28.98
C VAL A 36 13.40 16.68 30.18
N TYR A 37 13.61 15.66 30.99
CA TYR A 37 14.65 15.64 32.02
C TYR A 37 15.15 14.21 32.27
N ALA A 38 16.30 14.07 32.90
CA ALA A 38 16.89 12.79 33.28
C ALA A 38 17.16 12.74 34.79
N ARG A 39 17.08 11.54 35.37
CA ARG A 39 17.48 11.25 36.75
C ARG A 39 18.49 10.11 36.76
N ALA A 40 19.55 10.29 37.53
CA ALA A 40 20.48 9.23 37.87
C ALA A 40 19.96 8.55 39.15
N GLU A 41 19.79 7.24 39.10
CA GLU A 41 19.41 6.39 40.22
C GLU A 41 20.45 5.27 40.38
N GLU A 42 20.42 4.57 41.51
CA GLU A 42 21.34 3.45 41.74
C GLU A 42 21.11 2.36 40.68
N GLY A 43 22.15 2.08 39.88
CA GLY A 43 22.11 1.07 38.81
C GLY A 43 21.38 1.46 37.51
N LYS A 44 20.83 2.67 37.38
CA LYS A 44 20.13 3.11 36.15
C LYS A 44 20.09 4.62 35.95
N VAL A 45 19.89 5.04 34.70
CA VAL A 45 19.51 6.42 34.37
C VAL A 45 18.11 6.40 33.72
N VAL A 46 17.20 7.23 34.20
CA VAL A 46 15.83 7.32 33.70
C VAL A 46 15.63 8.67 33.01
N ILE A 47 15.21 8.65 31.74
CA ILE A 47 14.84 9.85 30.97
C ILE A 47 13.32 9.97 30.97
N TYR A 48 12.81 11.11 31.41
CA TYR A 48 11.40 11.45 31.38
C TYR A 48 11.17 12.37 30.18
N LEU A 49 10.56 11.81 29.14
CA LEU A 49 10.39 12.46 27.84
C LEU A 49 8.93 12.81 27.58
N LYS A 50 8.62 14.11 27.47
CA LYS A 50 7.27 14.60 27.10
C LYS A 50 7.25 15.17 25.69
N GLN A 51 8.21 16.03 25.37
CA GLN A 51 8.43 16.55 24.03
C GLN A 51 9.88 16.98 23.83
N LEU A 52 10.38 17.00 22.60
CA LEU A 52 11.78 17.31 22.33
C LEU A 52 12.00 17.88 20.92
N ASP A 53 12.81 18.93 20.83
CA ASP A 53 13.42 19.34 19.56
C ASP A 53 14.60 18.42 19.25
N PHE A 54 14.46 17.63 18.20
CA PHE A 54 15.46 16.64 17.83
C PHE A 54 16.76 17.24 17.27
N LYS A 55 16.72 18.47 16.73
CA LYS A 55 17.94 19.18 16.31
C LYS A 55 18.78 19.55 17.53
N LYS A 56 18.14 20.08 18.58
CA LYS A 56 18.80 20.38 19.86
C LYS A 56 19.40 19.14 20.54
N LEU A 57 18.77 17.97 20.39
CA LEU A 57 19.35 16.71 20.88
C LEU A 57 20.65 16.35 20.14
N LYS A 58 20.71 16.57 18.82
CA LYS A 58 21.94 16.37 18.05
C LYS A 58 23.03 17.34 18.47
N GLU A 59 22.70 18.61 18.67
CA GLU A 59 23.63 19.65 19.16
C GLU A 59 24.20 19.29 20.53
N PHE A 60 23.34 18.88 21.49
CA PHE A 60 23.79 18.43 22.80
C PHE A 60 24.76 17.25 22.71
N THR A 61 24.42 16.26 21.89
CA THR A 61 25.24 15.05 21.73
C THR A 61 26.56 15.34 21.01
N ALA A 62 26.58 16.29 20.07
CA ALA A 62 27.79 16.73 19.38
C ALA A 62 28.72 17.51 20.32
N ALA A 63 28.16 18.39 21.17
CA ALA A 63 28.93 19.14 22.16
C ALA A 63 29.44 18.25 23.31
N ARG A 64 28.85 17.08 23.50
CA ARG A 64 29.21 16.10 24.53
C ARG A 64 29.18 14.68 23.98
N PRO A 65 30.27 14.22 23.36
CA PRO A 65 30.34 12.90 22.76
C PRO A 65 30.57 11.77 23.78
N ASP A 66 30.17 11.96 25.04
CA ASP A 66 30.30 10.94 26.08
C ASP A 66 29.29 9.79 25.90
N LYS A 67 29.60 8.65 26.52
CA LYS A 67 28.85 7.40 26.35
C LYS A 67 27.36 7.57 26.69
N LEU A 68 27.05 8.26 27.79
CA LEU A 68 25.66 8.45 28.23
C LEU A 68 24.91 9.38 27.28
N ALA A 69 25.50 10.49 26.83
CA ALA A 69 24.87 11.35 25.83
C ALA A 69 24.54 10.60 24.54
N GLN A 70 25.44 9.74 24.05
CA GLN A 70 25.19 8.89 22.89
C GLN A 70 24.08 7.84 23.15
N GLN A 71 24.02 7.26 24.35
CA GLN A 71 22.97 6.32 24.72
C GLN A 71 21.60 7.00 24.81
N ILE A 72 21.53 8.20 25.41
CA ILE A 72 20.32 9.04 25.43
C ILE A 72 19.85 9.32 24.00
N TYR A 73 20.77 9.73 23.11
CA TYR A 73 20.45 9.96 21.70
C TYR A 73 19.85 8.73 21.03
N ARG A 74 20.53 7.58 21.13
CA ARG A 74 20.08 6.32 20.51
C ARG A 74 18.74 5.86 21.07
N ALA A 75 18.55 5.96 22.39
CA ALA A 75 17.31 5.57 23.04
C ALA A 75 16.13 6.43 22.58
N ILE A 76 16.30 7.76 22.53
CA ILE A 76 15.26 8.67 22.04
C ILE A 76 15.04 8.48 20.52
N ASP A 77 16.09 8.33 19.71
CA ASP A 77 15.94 8.12 18.26
C ASP A 77 15.22 6.80 17.92
N SER A 78 15.42 5.76 18.73
CA SER A 78 14.77 4.46 18.54
C SER A 78 13.24 4.55 18.62
N ILE A 79 12.70 5.59 19.27
CA ILE A 79 11.26 5.81 19.38
C ILE A 79 10.75 6.40 18.07
N LYS A 80 10.16 5.55 17.23
CA LYS A 80 9.64 5.94 15.90
C LYS A 80 8.18 6.45 15.90
N SER A 81 7.49 6.34 17.04
CA SER A 81 6.09 6.75 17.20
C SER A 81 6.02 8.00 18.08
N TYR A 82 5.77 9.14 17.45
CA TYR A 82 5.62 10.46 18.08
C TYR A 82 4.79 11.36 17.18
N ASN A 83 4.15 12.37 17.76
CA ASN A 83 3.48 13.44 17.00
C ASN A 83 4.47 14.59 16.74
N ILE A 84 4.24 15.39 15.70
CA ILE A 84 5.03 16.60 15.43
C ILE A 84 4.13 17.82 15.62
N ARG A 85 4.55 18.76 16.47
CA ARG A 85 3.87 20.06 16.65
C ARG A 85 4.90 21.14 16.95
N GLY A 86 4.86 22.25 16.21
CA GLY A 86 5.78 23.37 16.40
C GLY A 86 7.28 22.99 16.30
N GLY A 87 7.62 22.05 15.41
CA GLY A 87 9.00 21.57 15.22
C GLY A 87 9.52 20.59 16.29
N LYS A 88 8.73 20.29 17.33
CA LYS A 88 9.09 19.32 18.38
C LYS A 88 8.41 17.97 18.15
N ARG A 89 9.09 16.89 18.54
CA ARG A 89 8.50 15.54 18.67
C ARG A 89 7.79 15.46 20.02
N ILE A 90 6.52 15.05 20.04
CA ILE A 90 5.69 14.91 21.24
C ILE A 90 5.51 13.42 21.57
N TYR A 91 5.76 13.09 22.84
CA TYR A 91 5.73 11.74 23.43
C TYR A 91 4.78 11.65 24.65
N ALA A 92 4.14 12.76 25.05
CA ALA A 92 3.11 12.77 26.09
C ALA A 92 2.04 11.69 25.81
N ASN A 93 1.58 11.00 26.85
CA ASN A 93 0.58 9.90 26.78
C ASN A 93 1.00 8.62 26.04
N TYR A 94 2.28 8.42 25.70
CA TYR A 94 2.75 7.19 25.02
C TYR A 94 2.32 5.89 25.74
N GLY A 95 2.28 5.89 27.08
CA GLY A 95 1.82 4.76 27.89
C GLY A 95 0.29 4.67 28.06
N ALA A 96 -0.40 5.81 28.11
CA ALA A 96 -1.85 5.89 28.32
C ALA A 96 -2.65 5.55 27.06
N GLU A 97 -2.13 5.91 25.87
CA GLU A 97 -2.80 5.67 24.59
C GLU A 97 -2.74 4.21 24.10
N ARG A 98 -1.96 3.31 24.73
CA ARG A 98 -1.69 1.98 24.15
C ARG A 98 -1.79 0.73 25.01
N LYS A 99 -2.18 0.81 26.28
CA LYS A 99 -2.54 -0.41 27.02
C LYS A 99 -4.05 -0.61 27.00
N VAL A 100 -4.58 -1.01 25.83
CA VAL A 100 -5.81 -1.79 25.81
C VAL A 100 -5.53 -3.04 26.65
N LYS A 101 -5.94 -3.02 27.93
CA LYS A 101 -5.87 -4.20 28.81
C LYS A 101 -6.52 -5.37 28.06
N GLN A 102 -5.89 -6.54 28.14
CA GLN A 102 -6.34 -7.76 27.45
C GLN A 102 -6.29 -7.71 25.91
N ARG A 103 -5.36 -6.97 25.29
CA ARG A 103 -5.21 -6.92 23.82
C ARG A 103 -5.11 -8.30 23.15
N LYS A 104 -4.32 -9.23 23.68
CA LYS A 104 -4.21 -10.60 23.13
C LYS A 104 -5.54 -11.35 23.21
N LEU A 105 -6.21 -11.33 24.36
CA LEU A 105 -7.55 -11.91 24.54
C LEU A 105 -8.64 -11.23 23.68
N LYS A 106 -8.54 -9.91 23.43
CA LYS A 106 -9.42 -9.17 22.50
C LYS A 106 -9.08 -9.42 21.04
N GLU A 107 -7.82 -9.73 20.71
CA GLU A 107 -7.37 -10.14 19.38
C GLU A 107 -7.77 -11.60 19.07
N GLU A 108 -7.81 -12.47 20.08
CA GLU A 108 -8.35 -13.85 20.01
C GLU A 108 -9.89 -13.84 19.96
N LYS A 109 -10.57 -13.03 20.80
CA LYS A 109 -12.03 -12.79 20.69
C LYS A 109 -12.46 -12.01 19.46
N ARG A 110 -11.51 -11.38 18.74
CA ARG A 110 -11.72 -10.79 17.41
C ARG A 110 -11.82 -11.84 16.32
N ASP A 111 -12.16 -13.08 16.69
CA ASP A 111 -12.68 -14.08 15.78
C ASP A 111 -13.88 -13.52 15.00
N LYS A 112 -13.47 -12.96 13.86
CA LYS A 112 -14.14 -12.83 12.59
C LYS A 112 -15.26 -11.81 12.60
N VAL A 113 -14.96 -10.71 11.90
CA VAL A 113 -15.95 -9.75 11.40
C VAL A 113 -17.19 -10.53 10.98
N PHE A 114 -18.38 -10.14 11.46
CA PHE A 114 -19.57 -11.01 11.47
C PHE A 114 -19.86 -11.65 10.11
N TYR A 115 -19.67 -10.91 9.01
CA TYR A 115 -19.91 -11.39 7.66
C TYR A 115 -18.87 -12.40 7.19
N ALA A 116 -17.64 -12.41 7.73
CA ALA A 116 -16.53 -13.30 7.36
C ALA A 116 -16.37 -14.52 8.30
N ARG A 117 -17.33 -14.74 9.21
CA ARG A 117 -17.39 -15.94 10.05
C ARG A 117 -17.61 -17.19 9.18
N ALA A 118 -17.09 -18.32 9.66
CA ALA A 118 -17.25 -19.64 9.02
C ALA A 118 -16.80 -19.71 7.54
N HIS A 119 -15.83 -18.90 7.12
CA HIS A 119 -15.18 -19.10 5.82
C HIS A 119 -14.48 -20.46 5.77
N ASP A 120 -14.37 -21.01 4.56
CA ASP A 120 -13.78 -22.32 4.23
C ASP A 120 -12.39 -22.23 3.58
N PHE A 121 -11.82 -21.02 3.49
CA PHE A 121 -10.49 -20.81 2.89
C PHE A 121 -9.40 -21.74 3.44
N ALA A 122 -8.80 -22.53 2.54
CA ALA A 122 -7.60 -23.31 2.83
C ALA A 122 -6.45 -22.42 3.29
N ARG A 123 -5.68 -22.88 4.27
CA ARG A 123 -4.53 -22.15 4.86
C ARG A 123 -3.20 -22.46 4.16
N GLU A 124 -3.15 -23.57 3.44
CA GLU A 124 -1.97 -23.98 2.69
C GLU A 124 -1.81 -23.08 1.47
N ASN A 125 -0.61 -22.52 1.31
CA ASN A 125 -0.27 -21.63 0.22
C ASN A 125 0.66 -22.35 -0.75
N ASN A 126 0.38 -22.22 -2.04
CA ASN A 126 1.13 -22.81 -3.13
C ASN A 126 2.06 -21.78 -3.79
N VAL A 127 2.90 -22.26 -4.69
CA VAL A 127 3.73 -21.43 -5.57
C VAL A 127 3.10 -21.33 -6.95
N VAL A 128 3.30 -20.19 -7.61
CA VAL A 128 2.90 -20.05 -9.01
C VAL A 128 3.86 -20.88 -9.88
N PRO A 129 3.36 -21.66 -10.85
CA PRO A 129 4.24 -22.41 -11.74
C PRO A 129 5.14 -21.49 -12.58
N PRO A 130 6.42 -21.85 -12.82
CA PRO A 130 7.37 -21.00 -13.57
C PRO A 130 6.88 -20.58 -14.97
N ALA A 131 5.97 -21.34 -15.58
CA ALA A 131 5.37 -21.00 -16.87
C ALA A 131 4.58 -19.68 -16.86
N TYR A 132 4.06 -19.28 -15.70
CA TYR A 132 3.26 -18.05 -15.51
C TYR A 132 4.05 -16.91 -14.87
N GLU A 133 5.28 -17.15 -14.45
CA GLU A 133 6.09 -16.17 -13.74
C GLU A 133 6.65 -15.10 -14.69
N ASN A 134 6.42 -13.83 -14.34
CA ASN A 134 6.88 -12.66 -15.09
C ASN A 134 6.38 -12.65 -16.55
N ARG A 135 5.12 -13.04 -16.75
CA ARG A 135 4.47 -13.14 -18.06
C ARG A 135 3.33 -12.13 -18.23
N ILE A 136 3.11 -11.77 -19.49
CA ILE A 136 1.87 -11.18 -19.99
C ILE A 136 1.21 -12.21 -20.89
N ILE A 137 -0.02 -12.62 -20.56
CA ILE A 137 -0.79 -13.60 -21.33
C ILE A 137 -1.98 -12.87 -21.94
N CYS A 138 -2.13 -13.00 -23.26
CA CYS A 138 -3.32 -12.54 -23.97
C CYS A 138 -4.40 -13.63 -23.90
N GLY A 139 -5.59 -13.28 -23.43
CA GLY A 139 -6.73 -14.18 -23.39
C GLY A 139 -7.73 -13.85 -22.28
N ASP A 140 -8.75 -14.70 -22.15
CA ASP A 140 -9.76 -14.54 -21.12
C ASP A 140 -9.20 -14.83 -19.72
N SER A 141 -9.36 -13.85 -18.82
CA SER A 141 -8.83 -13.93 -17.46
C SER A 141 -9.49 -15.03 -16.64
N GLN A 142 -10.78 -15.30 -16.82
CA GLN A 142 -11.46 -16.38 -16.11
C GLN A 142 -10.87 -17.73 -16.51
N GLU A 143 -10.68 -17.98 -17.81
CA GLU A 143 -10.13 -19.24 -18.33
C GLU A 143 -8.65 -19.43 -17.95
N ILE A 144 -7.81 -18.42 -18.12
CA ILE A 144 -6.38 -18.51 -17.78
C ILE A 144 -6.20 -18.76 -16.29
N LEU A 145 -6.99 -18.09 -15.43
CA LEU A 145 -6.88 -18.26 -14.00
C LEU A 145 -7.23 -19.68 -13.54
N LYS A 146 -8.12 -20.41 -14.22
CA LYS A 146 -8.44 -21.82 -13.89
C LYS A 146 -7.21 -22.73 -13.92
N ALA A 147 -6.21 -22.41 -14.74
CA ALA A 147 -4.98 -23.20 -14.83
C ALA A 147 -3.99 -22.93 -13.67
N LEU A 148 -4.18 -21.85 -12.90
CA LEU A 148 -3.33 -21.56 -11.74
C LEU A 148 -3.77 -22.39 -10.52
N PRO A 149 -2.82 -22.83 -9.67
CA PRO A 149 -3.14 -23.47 -8.39
C PRO A 149 -3.92 -22.55 -7.44
N ASP A 150 -4.69 -23.14 -6.54
CA ASP A 150 -5.30 -22.41 -5.43
C ASP A 150 -4.21 -21.75 -4.56
N ASN A 151 -4.52 -20.63 -3.93
CA ASN A 151 -3.64 -19.99 -2.94
C ASN A 151 -2.17 -19.79 -3.40
N CYS A 152 -1.92 -19.37 -4.65
CA CYS A 152 -0.57 -19.16 -5.18
C CYS A 152 -0.15 -17.69 -5.32
N VAL A 153 -1.08 -16.74 -5.35
CA VAL A 153 -0.82 -15.30 -5.57
C VAL A 153 -0.81 -14.52 -4.26
N ASP A 154 0.12 -13.57 -4.10
CA ASP A 154 0.30 -12.79 -2.88
C ASP A 154 -0.52 -11.49 -2.84
N LEU A 155 -0.59 -10.81 -3.98
CA LEU A 155 -1.30 -9.55 -4.16
C LEU A 155 -2.00 -9.55 -5.52
N ILE A 156 -3.27 -9.17 -5.54
CA ILE A 156 -3.99 -8.85 -6.77
C ILE A 156 -4.22 -7.34 -6.76
N PHE A 157 -3.78 -6.63 -7.79
CA PHE A 157 -4.09 -5.22 -7.97
C PHE A 157 -4.58 -4.98 -9.38
N THR A 158 -5.78 -4.41 -9.51
CA THR A 158 -6.44 -4.29 -10.81
C THR A 158 -7.46 -3.15 -10.85
N SER A 159 -7.90 -2.83 -12.07
CA SER A 159 -8.94 -1.84 -12.35
C SER A 159 -9.86 -2.41 -13.45
N PRO A 160 -10.99 -3.03 -13.10
CA PRO A 160 -11.87 -3.65 -14.08
C PRO A 160 -12.37 -2.66 -15.15
N PRO A 161 -12.48 -3.07 -16.42
CA PRO A 161 -13.00 -2.21 -17.47
C PRO A 161 -14.53 -2.14 -17.41
N TYR A 162 -15.14 -0.97 -17.39
CA TYR A 162 -16.61 -0.81 -17.32
C TYR A 162 -17.38 -1.20 -18.59
N ASN A 163 -16.66 -1.48 -19.68
CA ASN A 163 -17.18 -1.87 -20.98
C ASN A 163 -17.03 -3.38 -21.24
N PHE A 164 -16.82 -4.17 -20.18
CA PHE A 164 -16.52 -5.59 -20.25
C PHE A 164 -17.74 -6.40 -20.73
N GLY A 165 -17.63 -7.05 -21.89
CA GLY A 165 -18.65 -7.97 -22.39
C GLY A 165 -19.68 -7.38 -23.35
N LEU A 166 -19.42 -6.20 -23.93
CA LEU A 166 -20.27 -5.53 -24.93
C LEU A 166 -20.57 -6.38 -26.18
N GLU A 167 -19.76 -7.39 -26.50
CA GLU A 167 -19.99 -8.28 -27.66
C GLU A 167 -21.25 -9.15 -27.55
N TYR A 168 -21.84 -9.28 -26.35
CA TYR A 168 -23.05 -10.07 -26.13
C TYR A 168 -24.31 -9.22 -25.89
N ALA A 169 -24.17 -7.88 -25.90
CA ALA A 169 -25.27 -6.94 -25.60
C ALA A 169 -25.96 -6.41 -26.87
N GLU A 170 -25.84 -7.11 -28.00
CA GLU A 170 -26.77 -6.90 -29.11
C GLU A 170 -28.13 -7.49 -28.71
N GLN A 171 -28.99 -6.74 -28.00
CA GLN A 171 -30.47 -6.70 -28.13
C GLN A 171 -31.30 -6.35 -26.89
N ASP A 172 -30.75 -6.08 -25.70
CA ASP A 172 -31.59 -5.64 -24.55
C ASP A 172 -30.81 -4.80 -23.53
N ASP A 173 -31.11 -3.49 -23.44
CA ASP A 173 -30.43 -2.54 -22.55
C ASP A 173 -30.65 -2.86 -21.04
N ASP A 174 -31.72 -3.60 -20.71
CA ASP A 174 -32.12 -3.89 -19.33
C ASP A 174 -31.17 -4.86 -18.58
N HIS A 175 -30.38 -5.66 -19.30
CA HIS A 175 -29.52 -6.69 -18.69
C HIS A 175 -28.02 -6.38 -18.71
N TYR A 176 -27.60 -5.27 -19.34
CA TYR A 176 -26.19 -4.91 -19.51
C TYR A 176 -25.38 -4.95 -18.19
N TRP A 177 -25.86 -4.26 -17.15
CA TRP A 177 -25.15 -4.19 -15.87
C TRP A 177 -25.12 -5.52 -15.14
N GLN A 178 -26.19 -6.31 -15.23
CA GLN A 178 -26.25 -7.62 -14.61
C GLN A 178 -25.21 -8.55 -15.24
N ASP A 179 -25.11 -8.57 -16.57
CA ASP A 179 -24.13 -9.39 -17.29
C ASP A 179 -22.70 -8.94 -17.05
N TYR A 180 -22.47 -7.62 -17.03
CA TYR A 180 -21.18 -7.04 -16.65
C TYR A 180 -20.73 -7.55 -15.27
N PHE A 181 -21.58 -7.42 -14.25
CA PHE A 181 -21.23 -7.86 -12.89
C PHE A 181 -21.11 -9.37 -12.78
N ASN A 182 -21.96 -10.14 -13.47
CA ASN A 182 -21.86 -11.60 -13.51
C ASN A 182 -20.47 -12.04 -14.03
N LYS A 183 -20.02 -11.47 -15.15
CA LYS A 183 -18.70 -11.78 -15.73
C LYS A 183 -17.56 -11.30 -14.84
N LEU A 184 -17.64 -10.08 -14.33
CA LEU A 184 -16.63 -9.53 -13.41
C LEU A 184 -16.49 -10.40 -12.15
N PHE A 185 -17.61 -10.80 -11.56
CA PHE A 185 -17.65 -11.60 -10.35
C PHE A 185 -17.15 -13.04 -10.58
N ALA A 186 -17.37 -13.60 -11.77
CA ALA A 186 -16.79 -14.88 -12.15
C ALA A 186 -15.24 -14.82 -12.21
N VAL A 187 -14.66 -13.74 -12.73
CA VAL A 187 -13.21 -13.49 -12.66
C VAL A 187 -12.77 -13.31 -11.21
N PHE A 188 -13.51 -12.54 -10.42
CA PHE A 188 -13.19 -12.35 -9.00
C PHE A 188 -13.27 -13.65 -8.19
N ASP A 189 -14.14 -14.60 -8.53
CA ASP A 189 -14.15 -15.93 -7.91
C ASP A 189 -12.82 -16.66 -8.15
N GLN A 190 -12.28 -16.59 -9.38
CA GLN A 190 -10.96 -17.13 -9.66
C GLN A 190 -9.85 -16.37 -8.94
N CYS A 191 -9.92 -15.03 -8.90
CA CYS A 191 -8.99 -14.21 -8.11
C CYS A 191 -8.98 -14.62 -6.63
N ILE A 192 -10.16 -14.81 -6.03
CA ILE A 192 -10.28 -15.25 -4.64
C ILE A 192 -9.67 -16.64 -4.48
N ARG A 193 -9.93 -17.58 -5.39
CA ARG A 193 -9.39 -18.94 -5.36
C ARG A 193 -7.85 -18.94 -5.37
N VAL A 194 -7.23 -18.24 -6.33
CA VAL A 194 -5.76 -18.19 -6.47
C VAL A 194 -5.07 -17.33 -5.42
N LEU A 195 -5.78 -16.41 -4.75
CA LEU A 195 -5.20 -15.58 -3.71
C LEU A 195 -4.80 -16.41 -2.48
N LYS A 196 -3.57 -16.27 -2.01
CA LYS A 196 -3.05 -16.92 -0.80
C LYS A 196 -3.89 -16.61 0.43
N PHE A 197 -3.90 -17.53 1.40
CA PHE A 197 -4.34 -17.20 2.75
C PHE A 197 -3.43 -16.12 3.33
N GLY A 198 -4.01 -15.00 3.75
CA GLY A 198 -3.26 -13.79 4.11
C GLY A 198 -2.76 -12.99 2.91
N GLY A 199 -3.21 -13.29 1.68
CA GLY A 199 -3.05 -12.45 0.50
C GLY A 199 -3.97 -11.23 0.53
N ARG A 200 -3.77 -10.29 -0.40
CA ARG A 200 -4.60 -9.08 -0.55
C ARG A 200 -5.12 -8.96 -1.98
N ILE A 201 -6.35 -8.48 -2.11
CA ILE A 201 -6.88 -7.99 -3.37
C ILE A 201 -7.22 -6.50 -3.20
N ALA A 202 -6.70 -5.69 -4.12
CA ALA A 202 -6.92 -4.26 -4.20
C ALA A 202 -7.57 -3.96 -5.55
N VAL A 203 -8.76 -3.37 -5.53
CA VAL A 203 -9.52 -3.09 -6.75
C VAL A 203 -9.76 -1.60 -6.84
N ASN A 204 -9.28 -0.99 -7.94
CA ASN A 204 -9.61 0.38 -8.29
C ASN A 204 -11.01 0.43 -8.91
N VAL A 205 -11.92 1.18 -8.32
CA VAL A 205 -13.33 1.24 -8.70
C VAL A 205 -13.88 2.67 -8.56
N GLN A 206 -14.74 3.07 -9.48
CA GLN A 206 -15.40 4.37 -9.49
C GLN A 206 -16.54 4.38 -8.47
N PRO A 207 -16.88 5.53 -7.86
CA PRO A 207 -18.02 5.59 -6.94
C PRO A 207 -19.34 5.24 -7.64
N LEU A 208 -19.53 5.76 -8.84
CA LEU A 208 -20.77 5.72 -9.61
C LEU A 208 -20.45 5.63 -11.11
N PHE A 209 -21.29 4.94 -11.89
CA PHE A 209 -21.30 5.01 -13.36
C PHE A 209 -22.52 5.79 -13.88
N SER A 210 -22.54 6.15 -15.18
CA SER A 210 -23.53 7.06 -15.80
C SER A 210 -24.99 6.79 -15.46
N ASP A 211 -25.36 5.52 -15.24
CA ASP A 211 -26.75 5.10 -15.01
C ASP A 211 -27.10 5.03 -13.51
N TYR A 212 -26.40 5.81 -12.68
CA TYR A 212 -26.54 5.83 -11.22
C TYR A 212 -26.25 4.49 -10.53
N ILE A 213 -25.47 3.62 -11.18
CA ILE A 213 -25.05 2.34 -10.63
C ILE A 213 -23.93 2.53 -9.61
N PRO A 214 -24.12 2.15 -8.33
CA PRO A 214 -23.13 2.35 -7.27
C PRO A 214 -22.05 1.25 -7.32
N THR A 215 -21.21 1.29 -8.36
CA THR A 215 -20.30 0.17 -8.70
C THR A 215 -19.38 -0.25 -7.55
N HIS A 216 -18.81 0.70 -6.81
CA HIS A 216 -17.97 0.40 -5.64
C HIS A 216 -18.74 -0.37 -4.53
N HIS A 217 -19.98 0.01 -4.21
CA HIS A 217 -20.80 -0.73 -3.24
C HIS A 217 -21.12 -2.16 -3.68
N LEU A 218 -21.33 -2.39 -4.98
CA LEU A 218 -21.60 -3.73 -5.52
C LEU A 218 -20.37 -4.62 -5.42
N VAL A 219 -19.19 -4.11 -5.79
CA VAL A 219 -17.90 -4.79 -5.63
C VAL A 219 -17.60 -5.06 -4.15
N SER A 220 -17.80 -4.05 -3.29
CA SER A 220 -17.64 -4.13 -1.84
C SER A 220 -18.45 -5.27 -1.25
N ASN A 221 -19.75 -5.28 -1.56
CA ASN A 221 -20.70 -6.26 -1.05
C ASN A 221 -20.37 -7.66 -1.55
N TYR A 222 -19.97 -7.81 -2.82
CA TYR A 222 -19.58 -9.09 -3.39
C TYR A 222 -18.43 -9.75 -2.60
N PHE A 223 -17.34 -9.03 -2.36
CA PHE A 223 -16.21 -9.58 -1.59
C PHE A 223 -16.57 -9.90 -0.14
N MET A 224 -17.43 -9.09 0.49
CA MET A 224 -17.94 -9.37 1.84
C MET A 224 -18.82 -10.63 1.89
N GLN A 225 -19.68 -10.84 0.89
CA GLN A 225 -20.49 -12.05 0.74
C GLN A 225 -19.60 -13.29 0.55
N LYS A 226 -18.52 -13.16 -0.23
CA LYS A 226 -17.46 -14.17 -0.37
C LYS A 226 -16.54 -14.29 0.84
N LYS A 227 -16.88 -13.65 1.98
CA LYS A 227 -16.19 -13.78 3.27
C LYS A 227 -14.77 -13.20 3.33
N LEU A 228 -14.35 -12.38 2.36
CA LEU A 228 -13.09 -11.67 2.47
C LEU A 228 -13.18 -10.56 3.51
N LEU A 229 -12.10 -10.34 4.25
CA LEU A 229 -12.04 -9.31 5.29
C LEU A 229 -11.81 -7.94 4.64
N TRP A 230 -12.76 -7.02 4.82
CA TRP A 230 -12.58 -5.61 4.47
C TRP A 230 -11.42 -5.01 5.26
N LYS A 231 -10.35 -4.61 4.57
CA LYS A 231 -9.19 -3.96 5.20
C LYS A 231 -9.37 -2.45 5.29
N GLY A 232 -9.96 -1.86 4.27
CA GLY A 232 -10.18 -0.43 4.14
C GLY A 232 -10.38 -0.03 2.69
N GLU A 233 -10.82 1.21 2.51
CA GLU A 233 -10.89 1.90 1.22
C GLU A 233 -9.88 3.04 1.22
N ILE A 234 -9.31 3.32 0.06
CA ILE A 234 -8.40 4.45 -0.16
C ILE A 234 -9.05 5.35 -1.20
N LEU A 235 -9.27 6.61 -0.85
CA LEU A 235 -9.76 7.62 -1.77
C LEU A 235 -8.61 8.13 -2.63
N TRP A 236 -8.66 7.84 -3.93
CA TRP A 236 -7.74 8.40 -4.92
C TRP A 236 -8.35 9.65 -5.55
N GLU A 237 -7.91 10.82 -5.09
CA GLU A 237 -8.27 12.12 -5.63
C GLU A 237 -7.46 12.42 -6.89
N LYS A 238 -8.15 12.65 -8.01
CA LYS A 238 -7.57 12.91 -9.34
C LYS A 238 -7.27 14.39 -9.56
N ASN A 239 -7.71 15.28 -8.66
CA ASN A 239 -7.56 16.74 -8.76
C ASN A 239 -8.19 17.34 -10.04
N ASN A 240 -9.23 16.70 -10.60
CA ASN A 240 -9.92 17.20 -11.79
C ASN A 240 -11.19 17.99 -11.40
N TYR A 241 -10.98 19.26 -11.02
CA TYR A 241 -12.04 20.13 -10.48
C TYR A 241 -12.87 20.88 -11.52
N ASN A 242 -12.67 20.61 -12.82
CA ASN A 242 -13.36 21.35 -13.88
C ASN A 242 -14.84 20.95 -14.00
N CYS A 243 -15.74 21.66 -13.30
CA CYS A 243 -17.18 21.60 -13.57
C CYS A 243 -17.54 22.59 -14.70
N LYS A 244 -17.13 22.26 -15.94
CA LYS A 244 -17.28 23.17 -17.10
C LYS A 244 -18.67 23.12 -17.77
N TYR A 245 -19.50 22.15 -17.44
CA TYR A 245 -20.71 21.86 -18.21
C TYR A 245 -21.97 22.14 -17.39
N THR A 246 -22.86 22.96 -17.94
CA THR A 246 -24.22 23.23 -17.47
C THR A 246 -25.24 22.18 -17.95
N ALA A 247 -24.77 21.17 -18.70
CA ALA A 247 -25.60 20.19 -19.43
C ALA A 247 -25.96 18.94 -18.61
N TRP A 248 -25.62 18.88 -17.32
CA TRP A 248 -26.04 17.77 -16.46
C TRP A 248 -27.43 18.10 -15.91
N GLY A 249 -28.39 17.20 -16.14
CA GLY A 249 -29.81 17.40 -15.83
C GLY A 249 -30.05 18.09 -14.48
N SER A 250 -31.03 18.99 -14.46
CA SER A 250 -31.38 19.88 -13.34
C SER A 250 -30.36 20.99 -13.01
N TRP A 251 -29.75 21.63 -14.01
CA TRP A 251 -29.00 22.87 -13.79
C TRP A 251 -29.81 23.88 -12.97
N LYS A 252 -29.28 24.28 -11.80
CA LYS A 252 -29.97 25.14 -10.81
C LYS A 252 -31.34 24.62 -10.35
N SER A 253 -31.56 23.32 -10.37
CA SER A 253 -32.78 22.69 -9.89
C SER A 253 -32.45 21.57 -8.90
N PRO A 254 -33.18 21.45 -7.79
CA PRO A 254 -33.04 20.33 -6.86
C PRO A 254 -33.69 19.04 -7.39
N ALA A 255 -34.26 19.04 -8.60
CA ALA A 255 -35.01 17.91 -9.13
C ALA A 255 -34.16 16.63 -9.28
N SER A 256 -32.89 16.75 -9.71
CA SER A 256 -31.98 15.60 -9.83
C SER A 256 -30.52 16.05 -10.07
N PRO A 257 -29.89 16.78 -9.12
CA PRO A 257 -28.56 17.34 -9.34
C PRO A 257 -27.53 16.23 -9.54
N TYR A 258 -26.74 16.32 -10.62
CA TYR A 258 -25.67 15.36 -10.88
C TYR A 258 -24.48 15.58 -9.93
N LEU A 259 -24.06 14.52 -9.23
CA LEU A 259 -22.90 14.54 -8.36
C LEU A 259 -21.64 14.21 -9.16
N LYS A 260 -20.73 15.18 -9.26
CA LYS A 260 -19.43 14.97 -9.91
C LYS A 260 -18.41 14.44 -8.91
N TYR A 261 -18.03 13.18 -9.05
CA TYR A 261 -16.92 12.59 -8.32
C TYR A 261 -15.59 12.98 -8.97
N THR A 262 -14.66 13.51 -8.18
CA THR A 262 -13.28 13.81 -8.62
C THR A 262 -12.30 12.71 -8.20
N TRP A 263 -12.82 11.62 -7.63
CA TRP A 263 -12.04 10.54 -7.05
C TRP A 263 -12.55 9.16 -7.45
N GLU A 264 -11.69 8.17 -7.27
CA GLU A 264 -12.00 6.75 -7.28
C GLU A 264 -11.63 6.12 -5.93
N PHE A 265 -12.07 4.89 -5.70
CA PHE A 265 -11.72 4.10 -4.54
C PHE A 265 -10.77 2.98 -4.93
N ILE A 266 -9.76 2.74 -4.10
CA ILE A 266 -9.06 1.46 -4.08
C ILE A 266 -9.58 0.70 -2.88
N GLU A 267 -10.43 -0.29 -3.12
CA GLU A 267 -10.96 -1.15 -2.08
C GLU A 267 -9.99 -2.30 -1.81
N VAL A 268 -9.63 -2.50 -0.54
CA VAL A 268 -8.64 -3.50 -0.14
C VAL A 268 -9.29 -4.57 0.72
N PHE A 269 -9.11 -5.83 0.32
CA PHE A 269 -9.60 -6.99 1.02
C PHE A 269 -8.49 -7.99 1.33
N CYS A 270 -8.67 -8.77 2.39
CA CYS A 270 -7.74 -9.82 2.83
C CYS A 270 -8.44 -11.18 2.88
N LYS A 271 -7.81 -12.23 2.31
CA LYS A 271 -8.34 -13.60 2.38
C LYS A 271 -7.95 -14.24 3.71
N GLY A 272 -8.94 -14.58 4.54
CA GLY A 272 -8.79 -15.36 5.78
C GLY A 272 -8.04 -14.70 6.96
N SER A 273 -7.09 -13.80 6.70
CA SER A 273 -6.29 -13.14 7.74
C SER A 273 -5.92 -11.69 7.39
N LEU A 274 -6.13 -10.78 8.34
CA LEU A 274 -5.63 -9.40 8.27
C LEU A 274 -4.09 -9.32 8.33
N LYS A 275 -3.42 -10.34 8.88
CA LYS A 275 -1.95 -10.43 8.90
C LYS A 275 -1.45 -11.11 7.62
N LYS A 276 -0.41 -10.54 7.00
CA LYS A 276 0.36 -11.16 5.91
C LYS A 276 1.64 -11.73 6.49
N ALA A 277 1.95 -12.97 6.15
CA ALA A 277 3.26 -13.54 6.44
C ALA A 277 4.29 -12.97 5.45
N GLY A 278 5.51 -12.75 5.90
CA GLY A 278 6.61 -12.27 5.06
C GLY A 278 7.84 -11.92 5.90
N ALA A 279 9.00 -11.95 5.25
CA ALA A 279 10.28 -11.64 5.86
C ALA A 279 10.46 -10.12 5.98
N LYS A 280 10.92 -9.64 7.13
CA LYS A 280 10.98 -8.20 7.42
C LYS A 280 12.00 -7.48 6.53
N GLU A 281 13.07 -8.17 6.17
CA GLU A 281 14.11 -7.77 5.23
C GLU A 281 13.58 -7.50 3.82
N ASN A 282 12.47 -8.14 3.43
CA ASN A 282 11.82 -7.94 2.14
C ASN A 282 10.79 -6.79 2.16
N ALA A 283 10.58 -6.14 3.31
CA ALA A 283 9.75 -4.96 3.40
C ALA A 283 10.56 -3.73 2.97
N ASP A 284 10.27 -3.20 1.79
CA ASP A 284 11.01 -2.10 1.18
C ASP A 284 10.29 -0.75 1.23
N ILE A 285 9.19 -0.67 1.99
CA ILE A 285 8.53 0.60 2.31
C ILE A 285 9.31 1.35 3.38
N THR A 286 9.62 2.62 3.10
CA THR A 286 10.31 3.49 4.05
C THR A 286 9.34 4.01 5.12
N ALA A 287 9.87 4.52 6.24
CA ALA A 287 9.04 5.08 7.30
C ALA A 287 8.21 6.30 6.85
N GLU A 288 8.77 7.12 5.95
CA GLU A 288 8.09 8.31 5.41
C GLU A 288 6.98 7.92 4.45
N GLU A 289 7.27 7.01 3.51
CA GLU A 289 6.25 6.43 2.62
C GLU A 289 5.11 5.80 3.43
N PHE A 290 5.43 5.01 4.45
CA PHE A 290 4.42 4.37 5.29
C PHE A 290 3.51 5.40 5.96
N LYS A 291 4.08 6.40 6.64
CA LYS A 291 3.30 7.44 7.33
C LYS A 291 2.39 8.21 6.36
N ASN A 292 2.89 8.51 5.16
CA ASN A 292 2.14 9.26 4.17
C ASN A 292 1.03 8.42 3.53
N TRP A 293 1.27 7.15 3.22
CA TRP A 293 0.33 6.35 2.44
C TRP A 293 -0.71 5.62 3.27
N VAL A 294 -0.49 5.40 4.57
CA VAL A 294 -1.53 4.87 5.46
C VAL A 294 -2.64 5.89 5.76
N THR A 295 -2.41 7.17 5.44
CA THR A 295 -3.50 8.14 5.31
C THR A 295 -4.25 7.82 4.03
N ALA A 296 -5.46 7.28 4.17
CA ALA A 296 -6.27 6.71 3.08
C ALA A 296 -6.88 7.75 2.11
N LYS A 297 -6.24 8.91 1.94
CA LYS A 297 -6.56 9.93 0.94
C LYS A 297 -5.32 10.21 0.11
N TRP A 298 -5.29 9.75 -1.12
CA TRP A 298 -4.16 9.91 -2.03
C TRP A 298 -4.51 10.89 -3.13
N SER A 299 -3.85 12.04 -3.12
CA SER A 299 -3.94 13.01 -4.23
C SER A 299 -2.85 12.69 -5.26
N ILE A 300 -3.26 12.11 -6.39
CA ILE A 300 -2.37 11.69 -7.49
C ILE A 300 -3.06 12.07 -8.79
N ALA A 301 -2.38 12.83 -9.66
CA ALA A 301 -2.95 13.20 -10.96
C ALA A 301 -3.19 11.96 -11.85
N PRO A 302 -4.21 11.96 -12.74
CA PRO A 302 -4.43 10.92 -13.73
C PRO A 302 -3.20 10.67 -14.62
N GLU A 303 -3.15 9.47 -15.20
CA GLU A 303 -2.09 9.13 -16.15
C GLU A 303 -2.19 10.02 -17.39
N ARG A 304 -1.08 10.64 -17.77
CA ARG A 304 -1.01 11.54 -18.93
C ARG A 304 -0.56 10.83 -20.19
N LYS A 305 0.05 9.65 -20.05
CA LYS A 305 0.57 8.85 -21.16
C LYS A 305 -0.50 7.98 -21.84
N MET A 306 -1.78 8.16 -21.53
CA MET A 306 -2.89 7.42 -22.16
C MET A 306 -2.84 7.48 -23.70
N GLN A 307 -2.49 8.65 -24.27
CA GLN A 307 -2.34 8.83 -25.71
C GLN A 307 -1.08 8.16 -26.27
N GLU A 308 0.03 8.18 -25.54
CA GLU A 308 1.30 7.53 -25.92
C GLU A 308 1.14 6.01 -26.03
N TYR A 309 0.39 5.41 -25.09
CA TYR A 309 0.11 3.98 -25.08
C TYR A 309 -1.17 3.61 -25.83
N GLY A 310 -1.91 4.57 -26.39
CA GLY A 310 -3.21 4.31 -27.03
C GLY A 310 -4.18 3.52 -26.15
N HIS A 311 -4.19 3.78 -24.84
CA HIS A 311 -5.06 3.09 -23.89
C HIS A 311 -5.91 4.14 -23.13
N PRO A 312 -7.24 4.08 -23.24
CA PRO A 312 -8.12 5.17 -22.81
C PRO A 312 -8.21 5.33 -21.29
N ALA A 313 -7.90 4.28 -20.52
CA ALA A 313 -8.18 4.22 -19.09
C ALA A 313 -7.00 3.65 -18.26
N MET A 314 -5.81 4.25 -18.38
CA MET A 314 -4.67 3.87 -17.52
C MET A 314 -4.73 4.55 -16.15
N PHE A 315 -4.48 3.81 -15.06
CA PHE A 315 -4.15 4.43 -13.77
C PHE A 315 -2.64 4.76 -13.68
N PRO A 316 -2.25 5.75 -12.87
CA PRO A 316 -0.85 6.17 -12.71
C PRO A 316 0.04 5.11 -12.07
N GLU A 317 1.32 5.04 -12.49
CA GLU A 317 2.32 4.16 -11.87
C GLU A 317 2.49 4.39 -10.36
N GLU A 318 2.35 5.64 -9.88
CA GLU A 318 2.44 5.96 -8.45
C GLU A 318 1.34 5.26 -7.63
N LEU A 319 0.16 5.04 -8.23
CA LEU A 319 -0.93 4.31 -7.59
C LEU A 319 -0.51 2.86 -7.34
N ALA A 320 -0.05 2.18 -8.39
CA ALA A 320 0.48 0.81 -8.31
C ALA A 320 1.64 0.71 -7.32
N ARG A 321 2.56 1.68 -7.34
CA ARG A 321 3.73 1.69 -6.46
C ARG A 321 3.33 1.69 -4.99
N ARG A 322 2.35 2.51 -4.60
CA ARG A 322 1.85 2.56 -3.22
C ARG A 322 1.15 1.26 -2.82
N VAL A 323 0.26 0.74 -3.66
CA VAL A 323 -0.46 -0.51 -3.40
C VAL A 323 0.52 -1.68 -3.24
N ILE A 324 1.44 -1.85 -4.19
CA ILE A 324 2.42 -2.95 -4.18
C ILE A 324 3.29 -2.88 -2.92
N LYS A 325 3.85 -1.71 -2.58
CA LYS A 325 4.72 -1.58 -1.39
C LYS A 325 3.98 -1.68 -0.06
N LEU A 326 2.70 -1.29 0.01
CA LEU A 326 1.90 -1.41 1.24
C LEU A 326 1.42 -2.84 1.51
N PHE A 327 1.14 -3.61 0.45
CA PHE A 327 0.42 -4.87 0.55
C PHE A 327 1.21 -6.10 0.07
N SER A 328 2.47 -5.94 -0.36
CA SER A 328 3.37 -7.04 -0.73
C SER A 328 4.81 -6.83 -0.24
N PHE A 329 5.54 -7.94 -0.08
CA PHE A 329 6.99 -7.95 0.15
C PHE A 329 7.75 -8.11 -1.18
N ARG A 330 9.05 -7.81 -1.21
CA ARG A 330 9.91 -8.18 -2.34
C ARG A 330 9.89 -9.71 -2.56
N GLY A 331 9.86 -10.12 -3.82
CA GLY A 331 9.72 -11.53 -4.22
C GLY A 331 8.28 -12.06 -4.20
N ASP A 332 7.32 -11.33 -3.63
CA ASP A 332 5.90 -11.72 -3.70
C ASP A 332 5.40 -11.73 -5.15
N PHE A 333 4.35 -12.52 -5.38
CA PHE A 333 3.70 -12.64 -6.69
C PHE A 333 2.49 -11.70 -6.83
N VAL A 334 2.54 -10.80 -7.81
CA VAL A 334 1.49 -9.80 -8.12
C VAL A 334 0.71 -10.20 -9.37
N LEU A 335 -0.61 -10.30 -9.27
CA LEU A 335 -1.50 -10.58 -10.40
C LEU A 335 -2.31 -9.33 -10.77
N ASP A 336 -2.43 -9.08 -12.06
CA ASP A 336 -3.42 -8.16 -12.63
C ASP A 336 -4.24 -8.90 -13.71
N PRO A 337 -5.51 -9.27 -13.45
CA PRO A 337 -6.38 -9.94 -14.40
C PRO A 337 -6.98 -9.00 -15.45
N PHE A 338 -6.73 -7.69 -15.37
CA PHE A 338 -7.17 -6.68 -16.35
C PHE A 338 -5.99 -5.75 -16.63
N ASN A 339 -4.89 -6.34 -17.09
CA ASN A 339 -3.56 -5.75 -17.07
C ASN A 339 -3.42 -4.53 -18.01
N GLY A 340 -4.24 -4.43 -19.05
CA GLY A 340 -4.12 -3.44 -20.11
C GLY A 340 -2.69 -3.37 -20.62
N VAL A 341 -2.15 -2.16 -20.70
CA VAL A 341 -0.77 -1.88 -21.13
C VAL A 341 0.30 -2.06 -20.03
N GLY A 342 -0.02 -2.82 -18.98
CA GLY A 342 0.96 -3.34 -18.03
C GLY A 342 1.46 -2.37 -16.97
N THR A 343 0.61 -1.45 -16.46
CA THR A 343 1.04 -0.55 -15.37
C THR A 343 1.38 -1.34 -14.10
N THR A 344 0.50 -2.26 -13.66
CA THR A 344 0.75 -3.07 -12.45
C THR A 344 2.01 -3.91 -12.60
N THR A 345 2.13 -4.65 -13.71
CA THR A 345 3.23 -5.59 -13.97
C THR A 345 4.58 -4.87 -14.14
N ALA A 346 4.60 -3.74 -14.86
CA ALA A 346 5.83 -2.93 -14.99
C ALA A 346 6.31 -2.38 -13.65
N VAL A 347 5.40 -1.90 -12.79
CA VAL A 347 5.77 -1.41 -11.46
C VAL A 347 6.18 -2.56 -10.53
N ALA A 348 5.49 -3.71 -10.60
CA ALA A 348 5.86 -4.91 -9.85
C ALA A 348 7.29 -5.36 -10.18
N GLN A 349 7.64 -5.45 -11.47
CA GLN A 349 8.98 -5.79 -11.93
C GLN A 349 10.05 -4.85 -11.36
N ARG A 350 9.85 -3.53 -11.50
CA ARG A 350 10.81 -2.52 -11.01
C ARG A 350 10.98 -2.53 -9.50
N LEU A 351 9.95 -2.95 -8.77
CA LEU A 351 9.98 -3.11 -7.31
C LEU A 351 10.51 -4.48 -6.86
N GLY A 352 10.90 -5.37 -7.78
CA GLY A 352 11.40 -6.70 -7.46
C GLY A 352 10.31 -7.64 -6.94
N ARG A 353 9.11 -7.56 -7.49
CA ARG A 353 8.03 -8.56 -7.33
C ARG A 353 7.92 -9.38 -8.61
N ASN A 354 7.51 -10.63 -8.45
CA ASN A 354 7.11 -11.46 -9.57
C ASN A 354 5.70 -11.06 -10.01
N PHE A 355 5.36 -11.30 -11.28
CA PHE A 355 4.05 -10.90 -11.76
C PHE A 355 3.42 -11.82 -12.81
N LEU A 356 2.10 -11.72 -12.92
CA LEU A 356 1.32 -12.18 -14.07
C LEU A 356 0.34 -11.07 -14.46
N GLY A 357 0.39 -10.66 -15.72
CA GLY A 357 -0.63 -9.79 -16.33
C GLY A 357 -1.47 -10.57 -17.32
N ILE A 358 -2.77 -10.43 -17.26
CA ILE A 358 -3.71 -11.01 -18.23
C ILE A 358 -4.55 -9.88 -18.82
N ASP A 359 -4.70 -9.87 -20.13
CA ASP A 359 -5.63 -8.99 -20.81
C ASP A 359 -6.17 -9.67 -22.08
N ILE A 360 -7.41 -9.36 -22.45
CA ILE A 360 -8.04 -9.96 -23.65
C ILE A 360 -7.58 -9.29 -24.94
N ALA A 361 -7.12 -8.03 -24.88
CA ALA A 361 -6.70 -7.28 -26.05
C ALA A 361 -5.23 -7.53 -26.36
N GLU A 362 -4.96 -8.17 -27.51
CA GLU A 362 -3.59 -8.46 -27.96
C GLU A 362 -2.74 -7.19 -28.10
N GLU A 363 -3.31 -6.10 -28.64
CA GLU A 363 -2.61 -4.81 -28.77
C GLU A 363 -2.12 -4.28 -27.42
N TYR A 364 -2.92 -4.42 -26.36
CA TYR A 364 -2.53 -4.00 -25.02
C TYR A 364 -1.45 -4.92 -24.44
N CYS A 365 -1.57 -6.23 -24.68
CA CYS A 365 -0.56 -7.21 -24.29
C CYS A 365 0.79 -6.95 -24.97
N GLU A 366 0.82 -6.62 -26.26
CA GLU A 366 2.04 -6.26 -26.98
C GLU A 366 2.73 -5.03 -26.38
N LYS A 367 1.96 -3.97 -26.11
CA LYS A 367 2.47 -2.77 -25.45
C LYS A 367 2.99 -3.05 -24.05
N ALA A 368 2.29 -3.88 -23.27
CA ALA A 368 2.74 -4.31 -21.95
C ALA A 368 4.08 -5.08 -22.03
N ARG A 369 4.22 -6.00 -22.98
CA ARG A 369 5.47 -6.75 -23.21
C ARG A 369 6.62 -5.81 -23.61
N ALA A 370 6.38 -4.86 -24.51
CA ALA A 370 7.37 -3.87 -24.90
C ALA A 370 7.82 -2.99 -23.71
N ARG A 371 6.85 -2.55 -22.88
CA ARG A 371 7.11 -1.76 -21.67
C ARG A 371 7.99 -2.52 -20.65
N LEU A 372 7.74 -3.82 -20.47
CA LEU A 372 8.54 -4.68 -19.59
C LEU A 372 9.94 -4.93 -20.14
N ALA A 373 10.08 -5.09 -21.46
CA ALA A 373 11.39 -5.25 -22.11
C ALA A 373 12.26 -3.98 -21.95
N GLY A 374 11.66 -2.79 -22.10
CA GLY A 374 12.35 -1.52 -21.91
C GLY A 374 12.69 -1.19 -20.45
N ALA A 375 11.99 -1.79 -19.47
CA ALA A 375 12.26 -1.61 -18.05
C ALA A 375 13.51 -2.40 -17.55
N GLY A 376 14.07 -3.30 -18.37
CA GLY A 376 15.23 -4.14 -18.04
C GLY A 376 16.60 -3.43 -17.98
N GLY A 377 16.65 -2.09 -18.08
CA GLY A 377 17.89 -1.31 -18.13
C GLY A 377 18.43 -0.81 -16.78
N GLY A 378 19.00 -1.70 -15.95
CA GLY A 378 20.12 -1.41 -15.02
C GLY A 378 19.86 -1.44 -13.49
N PRO A 379 20.91 -1.64 -12.64
CA PRO A 379 22.33 -1.81 -12.94
C PRO A 379 22.90 -3.19 -12.51
N GLY A 380 23.58 -3.89 -13.41
CA GLY A 380 24.33 -5.12 -13.05
C GLY A 380 24.52 -6.07 -14.24
N GLY A 381 25.39 -5.72 -15.17
CA GLY A 381 25.74 -6.59 -16.28
C GLY A 381 26.60 -5.88 -17.31
N HIS A 382 27.92 -5.93 -17.13
CA HIS A 382 28.87 -5.53 -18.16
C HIS A 382 28.70 -6.42 -19.39
N VAL A 383 27.99 -5.94 -20.41
CA VAL A 383 28.10 -6.48 -21.76
C VAL A 383 29.25 -5.76 -22.45
N LYS A 384 30.33 -6.50 -22.69
CA LYS A 384 31.47 -6.05 -23.51
C LYS A 384 30.94 -5.62 -24.88
N LYS A 385 31.17 -4.35 -25.25
CA LYS A 385 31.04 -3.89 -26.64
C LYS A 385 31.94 -4.77 -27.51
N ARG A 386 31.36 -5.47 -28.49
CA ARG A 386 32.11 -5.95 -29.65
C ARG A 386 32.40 -4.74 -30.53
N GLU A 387 33.67 -4.40 -30.64
CA GLU A 387 34.19 -3.49 -31.66
C GLU A 387 33.85 -4.07 -33.04
N HIS A 388 33.18 -3.27 -33.87
CA HIS A 388 33.13 -3.51 -35.31
C HIS A 388 34.35 -2.82 -35.93
N ALA A 389 35.32 -3.63 -36.34
CA ALA A 389 36.35 -3.24 -37.28
C ALA A 389 35.69 -3.04 -38.66
N GLY A 390 36.03 -1.93 -39.32
CA GLY A 390 35.48 -1.55 -40.62
C GLY A 390 36.19 -2.16 -41.83
N SER A 391 35.72 -1.69 -42.99
CA SER A 391 36.25 -1.81 -44.36
C SER A 391 36.14 -3.22 -44.98
N VAL A 392 35.79 -3.41 -46.25
CA VAL A 392 36.35 -2.78 -47.47
C VAL A 392 35.34 -2.93 -48.64
N LEU A 393 35.25 -1.89 -49.49
CA LEU A 393 34.67 -1.93 -50.84
C LEU A 393 35.39 -2.97 -51.71
N HIS A 394 34.68 -3.69 -52.59
CA HIS A 394 35.17 -3.87 -53.95
C HIS A 394 34.07 -4.31 -54.94
N VAL A 395 33.97 -3.46 -55.98
CA VAL A 395 33.49 -3.65 -57.37
C VAL A 395 32.01 -3.92 -57.59
#